data_AF-A0A7G1IAK3-F1
#
_entry.id   AF-A0A7G1IAK3-F1
#
_cell.length_a   1.000
_cell.length_b   1.000
_cell.length_c   1.000
_cell.angle_alpha   90.00
_cell.angle_beta   90.00
_cell.angle_gamma   90.00
#
_symmetry.space_group_name_H-M   'P 1'
#
loop_
_entity.id
_entity.type
_entity.pdbx_description
1 polymer ?
#
loop_
_entity_poly.entity_id
_entity_poly.type
_entity_poly.pdbx_seq_one_letter_code
_entity_poly.pdbx_strand_id
1 'polypeptide(L)'
;MFTIDTESGFNDVVFVTGAYGLGENVVQGAVDPDEFYVHKPTYLAGHRAVLRRLIGDKAVKMVFVEGGTKQTTRNIPAPKADRARFCITDDDVLELAGYACTIEGITGARWISSGPKTVWTASSTSCRRAPRRRPPNAA
;
A
#
# COMPACT_ATOMS: atom_id res chain seq x y z
N MET A 1 1.12 2.34 5.87
CA MET A 1 -0.03 3.21 6.14
C MET A 1 0.07 3.69 7.58
N PHE A 2 -0.07 5.00 7.77
CA PHE A 2 0.01 5.67 9.05
C PHE A 2 -1.19 6.61 9.19
N THR A 3 -1.72 6.74 10.40
CA THR A 3 -2.80 7.70 10.70
C THR A 3 -2.27 9.04 11.22
N ILE A 4 -1.00 9.33 10.96
CA ILE A 4 -0.32 10.56 11.31
C ILE A 4 0.71 10.83 10.21
N ASP A 5 0.92 12.09 9.89
CA ASP A 5 2.13 12.49 9.18
C ASP A 5 3.35 12.32 10.10
N THR A 6 4.28 11.45 9.72
CA THR A 6 5.47 11.15 10.53
C THR A 6 6.52 12.26 10.49
N GLU A 7 6.46 13.18 9.52
CA GLU A 7 7.39 14.30 9.44
C GLU A 7 6.92 15.49 10.29
N SER A 8 5.66 15.92 10.12
CA SER A 8 5.12 17.09 10.83
C SER A 8 4.43 16.75 12.16
N GLY A 9 4.05 15.49 12.39
CA GLY A 9 3.22 15.09 13.52
C GLY A 9 1.73 15.41 13.37
N PHE A 10 1.28 15.84 12.19
CA PHE A 10 -0.11 16.19 11.93
C PHE A 10 -1.02 14.95 11.96
N ASN A 11 -2.00 14.93 12.87
CA ASN A 11 -2.84 13.75 13.15
C ASN A 11 -4.08 13.63 12.27
N ASP A 12 -4.45 14.66 11.50
CA ASP A 12 -5.70 14.67 10.74
C ASP A 12 -5.54 14.11 9.32
N VAL A 13 -4.49 13.34 9.08
CA VAL A 13 -4.21 12.69 7.79
C VAL A 13 -4.00 11.20 7.92
N VAL A 14 -4.44 10.47 6.91
CA VAL A 14 -3.96 9.12 6.62
C VAL A 14 -2.88 9.24 5.56
N PHE A 15 -1.69 8.77 5.90
CA PHE A 15 -0.55 8.66 5.03
C PHE A 15 -0.41 7.22 4.52
N VAL A 16 -0.59 7.03 3.22
CA VAL A 16 -0.51 5.72 2.57
C VAL A 16 0.73 5.70 1.70
N THR A 17 1.56 4.67 1.88
CA THR A 17 2.70 4.40 1.00
C THR A 17 2.51 3.07 0.29
N GLY A 18 2.95 2.98 -0.95
CA GLY A 18 2.81 1.77 -1.77
C GLY A 18 3.96 1.54 -2.74
N ALA A 19 4.30 0.29 -2.98
CA ALA A 19 5.27 -0.11 -4.00
C ALA A 19 4.82 -1.43 -4.64
N TYR A 20 5.44 -1.79 -5.76
CA TYR A 20 5.13 -3.06 -6.41
C TYR A 20 5.80 -4.24 -5.69
N GLY A 21 5.08 -5.37 -5.61
CA GLY A 21 5.59 -6.62 -5.06
C GLY A 21 5.30 -6.76 -3.56
N LEU A 22 6.07 -7.61 -2.88
CA LEU A 22 5.91 -7.83 -1.44
C LEU A 22 6.41 -6.62 -0.64
N GLY A 23 5.64 -6.24 0.39
CA GLY A 23 5.86 -5.01 1.16
C GLY A 23 7.11 -5.00 2.04
N GLU A 24 7.85 -6.11 2.13
CA GLU A 24 9.07 -6.20 2.95
C GLU A 24 10.14 -5.20 2.49
N ASN A 25 10.27 -4.96 1.18
CA ASN A 25 11.20 -3.96 0.66
C ASN A 25 10.86 -2.53 1.13
N VAL A 26 9.58 -2.22 1.35
CA VAL A 26 9.13 -0.91 1.83
C VAL A 26 9.51 -0.74 3.31
N VAL A 27 9.30 -1.78 4.12
CA VAL A 27 9.63 -1.75 5.56
C VAL A 27 11.14 -1.61 5.78
N GLN A 28 11.96 -2.22 4.92
CA GLN A 28 13.42 -2.14 5.00
C GLN A 28 14.00 -0.85 4.39
N GLY A 29 13.17 0.04 3.82
CA GLY A 29 13.65 1.25 3.12
C GLY A 29 14.48 0.94 1.87
N ALA A 30 14.30 -0.26 1.28
CA ALA A 30 15.05 -0.69 0.10
C ALA A 30 14.47 -0.18 -1.22
N VAL A 31 13.30 0.48 -1.17
CA VAL A 31 12.61 1.04 -2.33
C VAL A 31 11.90 2.34 -1.93
N ASP A 32 11.96 3.35 -2.79
CA ASP A 32 11.14 4.56 -2.66
C ASP A 32 9.70 4.29 -3.14
N PRO A 33 8.71 4.29 -2.22
CA PRO A 33 7.33 4.01 -2.55
C PRO A 33 6.60 5.25 -3.09
N ASP A 34 5.45 5.04 -3.72
CA ASP A 34 4.48 6.10 -3.95
C ASP A 34 3.87 6.54 -2.62
N GLU A 35 3.52 7.82 -2.53
CA GLU A 35 2.96 8.43 -1.34
C GLU A 35 1.60 9.06 -1.64
N PHE A 36 0.65 8.87 -0.72
CA PHE A 36 -0.69 9.42 -0.82
C PHE A 36 -1.15 9.96 0.53
N TYR A 37 -1.82 11.11 0.50
CA TYR A 37 -2.37 11.75 1.69
C TYR A 37 -3.88 11.91 1.55
N VAL A 38 -4.60 11.48 2.58
CA VAL A 38 -6.05 11.66 2.72
C VAL A 38 -6.32 12.41 4.02
N HIS A 39 -7.07 13.51 3.96
CA HIS A 39 -7.44 14.26 5.16
C HIS A 39 -8.69 13.67 5.79
N LYS A 40 -8.55 13.21 7.04
CA LYS A 40 -9.58 12.46 7.77
C LYS A 40 -10.87 13.26 7.95
N PRO A 41 -10.86 14.54 8.41
CA PRO A 41 -12.10 15.30 8.61
C PRO A 41 -12.95 15.41 7.33
N THR A 42 -12.31 15.69 6.19
CA THR A 42 -13.02 15.74 4.90
C THR A 42 -13.51 14.36 4.45
N TYR A 43 -12.71 13.31 4.67
CA TYR A 43 -13.13 11.94 4.36
C TYR A 43 -14.36 11.52 5.16
N LEU A 44 -14.40 11.83 6.46
CA LEU A 44 -15.54 11.55 7.35
C LEU A 44 -16.77 12.39 7.03
N ALA A 45 -16.58 13.61 6.51
CA ALA A 45 -17.66 14.44 5.98
C ALA A 45 -18.21 13.93 4.62
N GLY A 46 -17.69 12.81 4.11
CA GLY A 46 -18.14 12.17 2.88
C GLY A 46 -17.39 12.61 1.62
N HIS A 47 -16.37 13.48 1.75
CA HIS A 47 -15.55 13.89 0.62
C HIS A 47 -14.50 12.84 0.29
N ARG A 48 -14.70 12.15 -0.84
CA ARG A 48 -13.81 11.09 -1.32
C ARG A 48 -12.73 11.68 -2.24
N ALA A 49 -11.69 12.26 -1.64
CA ALA A 49 -10.58 12.87 -2.39
C ALA A 49 -9.21 12.56 -1.77
N VAL A 50 -8.23 12.27 -2.63
CA VAL A 50 -6.81 12.18 -2.26
C VAL A 50 -6.19 13.56 -2.44
N LEU A 51 -5.67 14.14 -1.35
CA LEU A 51 -5.16 15.52 -1.33
C LEU A 51 -3.82 15.66 -2.04
N ARG A 52 -2.94 14.68 -1.87
CA ARG A 52 -1.59 14.71 -2.43
C ARG A 52 -1.19 13.32 -2.88
N ARG A 53 -0.48 13.27 -4.01
CA ARG A 53 0.09 12.07 -4.60
C ARG A 53 1.53 12.38 -4.99
N LEU A 54 2.48 11.54 -4.61
CA LEU A 54 3.87 11.62 -5.04
C LEU A 54 4.27 10.28 -5.65
N ILE A 55 4.92 10.34 -6.82
CA ILE A 55 5.44 9.14 -7.48
C ILE A 55 6.82 8.83 -6.89
N GLY A 56 6.96 7.64 -6.31
CA GLY A 56 8.25 7.08 -5.88
C GLY A 56 8.98 6.38 -7.02
N ASP A 57 10.29 6.18 -6.86
CA ASP A 57 11.12 5.60 -7.92
C ASP A 57 10.76 4.14 -8.23
N LYS A 58 10.29 3.39 -7.22
CA LYS A 58 9.81 1.99 -7.33
C LYS A 58 10.76 1.09 -8.14
N ALA A 59 12.08 1.29 -7.99
CA ALA A 59 13.10 0.69 -8.86
C ALA A 59 13.11 -0.85 -8.85
N VAL A 60 12.76 -1.45 -7.73
CA VAL A 60 12.78 -2.90 -7.50
C VAL A 60 11.44 -3.38 -6.94
N LYS A 61 11.04 -4.59 -7.32
CA LYS A 61 9.87 -5.28 -6.76
C LYS A 61 10.24 -6.69 -6.34
N MET A 62 9.68 -7.14 -5.21
CA MET A 62 9.85 -8.51 -4.72
C MET A 62 8.76 -9.41 -5.29
N VAL A 63 9.15 -10.55 -5.85
CA VAL A 63 8.24 -11.56 -6.41
C VAL A 63 8.48 -12.92 -5.77
N PHE A 64 7.44 -13.76 -5.72
CA PHE A 64 7.57 -15.15 -5.34
C PHE A 64 8.25 -15.95 -6.46
N VAL A 65 9.07 -16.91 -6.06
CA VAL A 65 9.75 -17.83 -6.98
C VAL A 65 9.22 -19.23 -6.72
N GLU A 66 8.74 -19.90 -7.76
CA GLU A 66 8.33 -21.31 -7.67
C GLU A 66 9.56 -22.21 -7.82
N GLY A 67 9.79 -23.10 -6.84
CA GLY A 67 10.89 -24.07 -6.86
C GLY A 67 11.49 -24.27 -5.47
N GLY A 68 11.44 -25.52 -4.97
CA GLY A 68 11.81 -25.85 -3.60
C GLY A 68 13.30 -25.67 -3.31
N THR A 69 13.68 -24.51 -2.79
CA THR A 69 14.87 -24.31 -1.94
C THR A 69 14.65 -23.08 -1.05
N LYS A 70 15.50 -22.91 -0.03
CA LYS A 70 15.45 -21.97 1.12
C LYS A 70 15.09 -20.49 0.85
N GLN A 71 14.97 -20.04 -0.39
CA GLN A 71 14.69 -18.65 -0.78
C GLN A 71 13.42 -18.62 -1.63
N THR A 72 12.29 -18.24 -1.03
CA THR A 72 10.96 -18.23 -1.66
C THR A 72 10.64 -16.91 -2.37
N THR A 73 11.50 -15.89 -2.20
CA THR A 73 11.31 -14.54 -2.74
C THR A 73 12.57 -14.06 -3.45
N ARG A 74 12.40 -13.19 -4.45
CA ARG A 74 13.51 -12.54 -5.14
C ARG A 74 13.13 -11.12 -5.55
N ASN A 75 14.10 -10.21 -5.47
CA ASN A 75 13.98 -8.86 -6.02
C ASN A 75 14.32 -8.83 -7.51
N ILE A 76 13.45 -8.20 -8.29
CA ILE A 76 13.63 -7.96 -9.72
C ILE A 76 13.45 -6.46 -10.02
N PRO A 77 14.16 -5.91 -11.03
CA PRO A 77 13.93 -4.54 -11.48
C PRO A 77 12.48 -4.32 -11.95
N ALA A 78 11.88 -3.21 -11.55
CA ALA A 78 10.57 -2.82 -12.06
C ALA A 78 10.72 -2.21 -13.47
N PRO A 79 9.83 -2.55 -14.42
CA PRO A 79 9.79 -1.91 -15.73
C PRO A 79 9.66 -0.38 -15.60
N LYS A 80 10.36 0.38 -16.45
CA LYS A 80 10.28 1.86 -16.44
C LYS A 80 8.85 2.39 -16.58
N ALA A 81 8.02 1.72 -17.37
CA ALA A 81 6.62 2.09 -17.57
C ALA A 81 5.79 1.94 -16.27
N ASP A 82 6.11 0.96 -15.44
CA ASP A 82 5.44 0.76 -14.14
C ASP A 82 5.92 1.81 -13.13
N ARG A 83 7.22 2.14 -13.13
CA ARG A 83 7.81 3.17 -12.24
C ARG A 83 7.18 4.55 -12.43
N ALA A 84 6.82 4.89 -13.67
CA ALA A 84 6.18 6.15 -14.02
C ALA A 84 4.67 6.22 -13.68
N ARG A 85 4.11 5.17 -13.08
CA ARG A 85 2.69 5.08 -12.70
C ARG A 85 2.55 4.91 -11.19
N PHE A 86 1.40 5.31 -10.68
CA PHE A 86 1.00 4.99 -9.31
C PHE A 86 0.76 3.48 -9.18
N CYS A 87 1.20 2.90 -8.06
CA CYS A 87 1.05 1.48 -7.79
C CYS A 87 -0.38 1.07 -7.42
N ILE A 88 -1.18 2.00 -6.92
CA ILE A 88 -2.58 1.84 -6.52
C ILE A 88 -3.41 3.02 -7.02
N THR A 89 -4.72 2.82 -7.11
CA THR A 89 -5.67 3.85 -7.55
C THR A 89 -6.14 4.72 -6.38
N ASP A 90 -6.72 5.87 -6.68
CA ASP A 90 -7.32 6.73 -5.65
C ASP A 90 -8.44 6.01 -4.87
N ASP A 91 -9.21 5.16 -5.54
CA ASP A 91 -10.27 4.39 -4.89
C ASP A 91 -9.69 3.41 -3.87
N ASP A 92 -8.59 2.72 -4.20
CA ASP A 92 -7.86 1.85 -3.28
C ASP A 92 -7.32 2.65 -2.08
N VAL A 93 -6.75 3.85 -2.33
CA VAL A 93 -6.24 4.74 -1.28
C VAL A 93 -7.36 5.17 -0.33
N LEU A 94 -8.52 5.53 -0.86
CA LEU A 94 -9.69 5.94 -0.09
C LEU A 94 -10.27 4.77 0.71
N GLU A 95 -10.28 3.57 0.16
CA GLU A 95 -10.68 2.36 0.88
C GLU A 95 -9.74 2.09 2.07
N LEU A 96 -8.43 2.15 1.84
CA LEU A 96 -7.41 2.03 2.90
C LEU A 96 -7.57 3.11 3.97
N ALA A 97 -7.86 4.36 3.58
CA ALA A 97 -8.15 5.43 4.52
C ALA A 97 -9.39 5.15 5.37
N GLY A 98 -10.43 4.55 4.78
CA GLY A 98 -11.60 4.06 5.51
C GLY A 98 -11.25 3.01 6.56
N TYR A 99 -10.41 2.02 6.20
CA TYR A 99 -9.91 1.04 7.17
C TYR A 99 -9.08 1.70 8.27
N ALA A 100 -8.21 2.66 7.93
CA ALA A 100 -7.40 3.40 8.89
C ALA A 100 -8.25 4.13 9.93
N CYS A 101 -9.25 4.90 9.48
CA CYS A 101 -10.18 5.60 10.37
C CYS A 101 -11.00 4.66 11.25
N THR A 102 -11.37 3.49 10.71
CA THR A 102 -12.10 2.46 11.48
C THR A 102 -11.23 1.85 12.58
N ILE A 103 -9.99 1.49 12.25
CA ILE A 103 -9.03 0.89 13.20
C ILE A 103 -8.63 1.88 14.28
N GLU A 104 -8.45 3.15 13.94
CA GLU A 104 -8.13 4.21 14.90
C GLU A 104 -9.30 4.56 15.84
N GLY A 105 -10.50 4.03 15.59
CA GLY A 105 -11.70 4.34 16.37
C GLY A 105 -12.24 5.75 16.12
N ILE A 106 -11.92 6.33 14.95
CA ILE A 106 -12.39 7.66 14.51
C ILE A 106 -13.78 7.58 13.86
N THR A 107 -14.32 6.38 13.62
CA THR A 107 -15.78 6.20 13.51
C THR A 107 -16.43 6.84 14.74
N GLY A 108 -17.54 7.57 14.61
CA GLY A 108 -18.20 8.32 15.70
C GLY A 108 -18.56 7.59 17.01
N ALA A 109 -18.05 6.39 17.27
CA ALA A 109 -17.89 5.79 18.58
C ALA A 109 -16.46 6.04 19.10
N ARG A 110 -16.33 7.04 19.98
CA ARG A 110 -15.11 7.37 20.72
C ARG A 110 -14.48 6.14 21.39
N TRP A 111 -13.34 5.69 20.90
CA TRP A 111 -12.38 4.90 21.66
C TRP A 111 -11.15 5.78 21.94
N ILE A 112 -11.09 6.36 23.14
CA ILE A 112 -9.84 6.95 23.62
C ILE A 112 -8.94 5.78 24.02
N SER A 113 -7.95 5.46 23.19
CA SER A 113 -6.81 4.68 23.64
C SER A 113 -5.54 5.53 23.51
N SER A 114 -5.15 6.11 24.64
CA SER A 114 -3.79 6.56 24.89
C SER A 114 -2.86 5.32 24.89
N GLY A 115 -2.28 5.01 23.73
CA GLY A 115 -1.35 3.89 23.51
C GLY A 115 -0.59 4.03 22.18
N PRO A 116 0.56 3.36 22.01
CA PRO A 116 1.48 3.61 20.89
C PRO A 116 0.82 3.34 19.54
N LYS A 117 0.92 4.34 18.65
CA LYS A 117 0.28 4.39 17.32
C LYS A 117 0.69 3.17 16.48
N THR A 118 -0.27 2.31 16.17
CA THR A 118 -0.05 1.06 15.44
C THR A 118 0.26 1.32 13.96
N VAL A 119 1.40 0.83 13.50
CA VAL A 119 1.84 0.90 12.10
C VAL A 119 1.26 -0.28 11.33
N TRP A 120 0.52 -0.01 10.25
CA TRP A 120 -0.05 -1.05 9.39
C TRP A 120 0.56 -0.95 7.99
N THR A 121 1.19 -2.02 7.50
CA THR A 121 1.65 -2.15 6.12
C THR A 121 0.59 -2.87 5.29
N ALA A 122 -0.13 -2.13 4.45
CA ALA A 122 -0.98 -2.73 3.42
C ALA A 122 -0.09 -3.12 2.24
N SER A 123 0.17 -4.41 2.05
CA SER A 123 0.77 -4.92 0.82
C SER A 123 -0.34 -5.32 -0.14
N SER A 124 -0.65 -4.47 -1.12
CA SER A 124 -1.51 -4.85 -2.24
C SER A 124 -0.68 -5.75 -3.16
N THR A 125 -0.65 -7.05 -2.84
CA THR A 125 -0.18 -8.04 -3.81
C THR A 125 -1.20 -8.04 -4.94
N SER A 126 -0.94 -7.30 -6.02
CA SER A 126 -1.66 -7.45 -7.28
C SER A 126 -1.41 -8.88 -7.78
N CYS A 127 -2.21 -9.82 -7.29
CA CYS A 127 -2.31 -11.16 -7.81
C CYS A 127 -3.08 -11.05 -9.13
N ARG A 128 -2.40 -10.65 -10.21
CA ARG A 128 -2.90 -10.89 -11.55
C ARG A 128 -2.95 -12.40 -11.73
N ARG A 129 -4.16 -12.94 -11.63
CA ARG A 129 -4.53 -14.32 -11.90
C ARG A 129 -3.74 -14.83 -13.12
N ALA A 130 -2.84 -15.79 -12.91
CA ALA A 130 -2.10 -16.42 -13.99
C ALA A 130 -3.10 -16.95 -15.05
N PRO A 131 -2.89 -16.71 -16.35
CA PRO A 131 -3.75 -17.29 -17.38
C PRO A 131 -3.69 -18.81 -17.26
N ARG A 132 -4.87 -19.46 -17.15
CA ARG A 132 -5.00 -20.91 -17.18
C ARG A 132 -4.32 -21.44 -18.43
N ARG A 133 -3.12 -22.00 -18.31
CA ARG A 133 -2.50 -22.79 -19.38
C ARG A 133 -3.38 -24.03 -19.59
N ARG A 134 -4.06 -24.11 -20.73
CA ARG A 134 -4.59 -25.38 -21.24
C ARG A 134 -3.40 -26.33 -21.45
N PRO A 135 -3.42 -27.57 -20.94
CA PRO A 135 -2.38 -28.54 -21.28
C PRO A 135 -2.42 -28.85 -22.79
N PRO A 136 -1.27 -29.02 -23.45
CA PRO A 136 -1.19 -29.45 -24.83
C PRO A 136 -1.45 -30.96 -24.93
N ASN A 137 -2.34 -31.35 -25.83
CA ASN A 137 -2.57 -32.72 -26.33
C ASN A 137 -2.66 -33.87 -25.31
N ALA A 138 -3.88 -34.38 -25.14
CA ALA A 138 -4.10 -35.81 -24.97
C ALA A 138 -4.97 -36.27 -26.15
N ALA A 139 -4.30 -37.01 -27.06
CA ALA A 139 -4.79 -37.89 -28.14
C ALA A 139 -5.96 -37.43 -29.03
#